data_AF-A0A2T3YRR7-F1
#
_entry.id   AF-A0A2T3YRR7-F1
#
_cell.length_a   1.000
_cell.length_b   1.000
_cell.length_c   1.000
_cell.angle_alpha   90.00
_cell.angle_beta   90.00
_cell.angle_gamma   90.00
#
_symmetry.space_group_name_H-M   'P 1'
#
loop_
_entity.id
_entity.type
_entity.pdbx_description
1 polymer ?
#
loop_
_entity_poly.entity_id
_entity_poly.type
_entity_poly.pdbx_seq_one_letter_code
_entity_poly.pdbx_strand_id
1 'polypeptide(L)'
;MPYSKRNIQGGTKVKTGCATCRIRRIKCDENKPFCRKCVNTGRTCDGYESRFRLVTSQPINNTHVEGIKSDAGIRPASTEIKSQDIHLLGRYFSTKTMFDVTLGCDEEARQILQASLTDARIRHAVSSLRALREGIETSGDLTSSVAHNTPSYDYGLRQYCMALGGLASILSSPSPSGVNSALLCCQMFISIEQARGNYAAMAEHIIGGLGIMREYRARPDFVADNKLVPALHCQLPLLDVFIIKVFAAPCKFADPPAAAVPVCVDSLAQQPVESCPFRTIAPDMRAELTMIAESIVEFLGKVSRVESAGNALGLLSEKADLVDSLESWLNHLELVQAEIRPPGPELLSVTFMRFFYLVLKVVLLGALGSSPDLCVVLQTENKRLLDVASNLSERVKTYKMCTGTRSS
;
A
#
# COMPACT_ATOMS: atom_id res chain seq x y z
N MET A 1 34.60 -9.31 -53.71
CA MET A 1 34.08 -8.77 -52.43
C MET A 1 32.56 -8.71 -52.49
N PRO A 2 31.79 -9.72 -52.03
CA PRO A 2 30.35 -9.60 -52.00
C PRO A 2 29.88 -8.96 -50.69
N TYR A 3 29.10 -7.88 -50.82
CA TYR A 3 28.39 -7.23 -49.72
C TYR A 3 27.36 -8.21 -49.13
N SER A 4 27.62 -8.74 -47.94
CA SER A 4 26.66 -9.55 -47.20
C SER A 4 25.50 -8.67 -46.71
N LYS A 5 24.36 -8.72 -47.41
CA LYS A 5 23.08 -8.22 -46.89
C LYS A 5 22.76 -8.96 -45.59
N ARG A 6 22.84 -8.27 -44.45
CA ARG A 6 22.39 -8.83 -43.17
C ARG A 6 20.88 -9.04 -43.24
N ASN A 7 20.49 -10.31 -43.21
CA ASN A 7 19.11 -10.75 -43.05
C ASN A 7 18.65 -10.33 -41.65
N ILE A 8 17.84 -9.27 -41.55
CA ILE A 8 17.24 -8.86 -40.27
C ILE A 8 16.01 -9.73 -40.07
N GLN A 9 16.22 -10.92 -39.51
CA GLN A 9 15.16 -11.73 -38.95
C GLN A 9 14.53 -10.94 -37.80
N GLY A 10 13.30 -10.48 -38.02
CA GLY A 10 12.53 -9.68 -37.07
C GLY A 10 12.26 -10.47 -35.81
N GLY A 11 13.11 -10.28 -34.80
CA GLY A 11 12.85 -10.76 -33.44
C GLY A 11 11.56 -10.15 -32.90
N THR A 12 10.78 -10.96 -32.20
CA THR A 12 9.56 -10.56 -31.51
C THR A 12 9.75 -9.27 -30.73
N LYS A 13 8.87 -8.29 -30.96
CA LYS A 13 8.89 -6.98 -30.28
C LYS A 13 8.76 -7.21 -28.77
N VAL A 14 9.86 -7.06 -28.04
CA VAL A 14 9.82 -6.97 -26.57
C VAL A 14 9.09 -5.67 -26.17
N LYS A 15 7.98 -5.82 -25.45
CA LYS A 15 7.11 -4.70 -25.01
C LYS A 15 7.70 -3.89 -23.85
N THR A 16 8.92 -4.20 -23.40
CA THR A 16 9.51 -3.75 -22.13
C THR A 16 10.72 -2.83 -22.27
N GLY A 17 11.15 -2.49 -23.49
CA GLY A 17 12.28 -1.58 -23.71
C GLY A 17 12.01 -0.12 -23.32
N CYS A 18 13.07 0.64 -23.01
CA CYS A 18 12.96 2.07 -22.68
C CYS A 18 12.37 2.88 -23.85
N ALA A 19 11.73 4.02 -23.54
CA ALA A 19 11.05 4.87 -24.51
C ALA A 19 12.00 5.32 -25.64
N THR A 20 13.23 5.72 -25.31
CA THR A 20 14.24 6.12 -26.30
C THR A 20 14.62 4.97 -27.25
N CYS A 21 14.79 3.73 -26.76
CA CYS A 21 15.10 2.58 -27.61
C CYS A 21 13.91 2.19 -28.50
N ARG A 22 12.67 2.34 -28.00
CA ARG A 22 11.44 2.11 -28.76
C ARG A 22 11.28 3.11 -29.89
N ILE A 23 11.46 4.40 -29.62
CA ILE A 23 11.46 5.48 -30.63
C ILE A 23 12.50 5.18 -31.72
N ARG A 24 13.69 4.75 -31.31
CA ARG A 24 14.79 4.39 -32.20
C ARG A 24 14.63 3.04 -32.90
N ARG A 25 13.60 2.26 -32.56
CA ARG A 25 13.35 0.89 -33.08
C ARG A 25 14.56 -0.04 -32.94
N ILE A 26 15.30 0.07 -31.84
CA ILE A 26 16.43 -0.80 -31.50
C ILE A 26 16.09 -1.66 -30.27
N LYS A 27 16.67 -2.87 -30.20
CA LYS A 27 16.51 -3.75 -29.03
C LYS A 27 17.11 -3.07 -27.78
N CYS A 28 16.31 -2.83 -26.76
CA CYS A 28 16.76 -2.29 -25.48
C CYS A 28 17.47 -3.38 -24.66
N ASP A 29 18.46 -2.99 -23.86
CA ASP A 29 19.14 -3.85 -22.89
C ASP A 29 18.45 -3.89 -21.52
N GLU A 30 17.37 -3.13 -21.33
CA GLU A 30 16.48 -3.15 -20.16
C GLU A 30 17.12 -2.79 -18.80
N ASN A 31 18.38 -2.33 -18.79
CA ASN A 31 19.04 -1.78 -17.61
C ASN A 31 18.34 -0.53 -17.07
N LYS A 32 18.11 -0.50 -15.76
CA LYS A 32 17.52 0.63 -15.02
C LYS A 32 18.60 1.33 -14.17
N PRO A 33 18.54 2.65 -13.96
CA PRO A 33 17.51 3.60 -14.40
C PRO A 33 17.62 3.98 -15.89
N PHE A 34 18.80 3.79 -16.50
CA PHE A 34 19.07 4.14 -17.90
C PHE A 34 19.64 2.97 -18.67
N CYS A 35 19.19 2.82 -19.93
CA CYS A 35 19.67 1.78 -20.83
C CYS A 35 21.12 2.07 -21.28
N ARG A 36 22.02 1.06 -21.33
CA ARG A 36 23.41 1.27 -21.76
C ARG A 36 23.49 1.75 -23.20
N LYS A 37 22.57 1.31 -24.07
CA LYS A 37 22.53 1.79 -25.47
C LYS A 37 22.22 3.29 -25.59
N CYS A 38 21.52 3.85 -24.62
CA CYS A 38 21.16 5.26 -24.57
C CYS A 38 22.39 6.05 -24.12
N VAL A 39 22.94 5.65 -22.96
CA VAL A 39 24.13 6.23 -22.32
C VAL A 39 25.35 6.19 -23.24
N ASN A 40 25.68 5.03 -23.82
CA ASN A 40 26.84 4.89 -24.70
C ASN A 40 26.75 5.70 -26.00
N THR A 41 25.54 6.11 -26.39
CA THR A 41 25.34 6.96 -27.57
C THR A 41 25.18 8.44 -27.22
N GLY A 42 25.47 8.82 -25.97
CA GLY A 42 25.38 10.19 -25.47
C GLY A 42 23.95 10.75 -25.42
N ARG A 43 22.92 9.87 -25.40
CA ARG A 43 21.52 10.29 -25.36
C ARG A 43 20.93 10.10 -23.97
N THR A 44 20.12 11.06 -23.54
CA THR A 44 19.24 10.91 -22.39
C THR A 44 18.32 9.72 -22.60
N CYS A 45 18.30 8.80 -21.63
CA CYS A 45 17.37 7.67 -21.65
C CYS A 45 16.08 8.10 -20.97
N ASP A 46 15.00 8.20 -21.74
CA ASP A 46 13.67 8.64 -21.29
C ASP A 46 12.94 7.60 -20.42
N GLY A 47 13.69 6.68 -19.82
CA GLY A 47 13.18 5.66 -18.92
C GLY A 47 12.29 4.60 -19.57
N TYR A 48 11.70 3.77 -18.72
CA TYR A 48 10.81 2.68 -19.10
C TYR A 48 9.37 3.11 -18.88
N GLU A 49 8.46 2.64 -19.74
CA GLU A 49 7.03 2.86 -19.49
C GLU A 49 6.66 2.23 -18.14
N SER A 50 5.99 3.05 -17.31
CA SER A 50 5.56 2.65 -15.98
C SER A 50 4.59 1.47 -16.06
N ARG A 51 4.71 0.54 -15.09
CA ARG A 51 3.87 -0.66 -14.99
C ARG A 51 2.38 -0.36 -14.76
N PHE A 52 2.02 0.91 -14.55
CA PHE A 52 0.63 1.36 -14.33
C PHE A 52 -0.23 1.53 -15.59
N ARG A 53 0.20 1.05 -16.77
CA ARG A 53 -0.71 0.93 -17.92
C ARG A 53 -1.41 -0.43 -17.93
N LEU A 54 -2.56 -0.52 -17.27
CA LEU A 54 -3.55 -1.55 -17.55
C LEU A 54 -4.68 -0.97 -18.41
N VAL A 55 -4.69 -1.42 -19.67
CA VAL A 55 -5.77 -1.48 -20.67
C VAL A 55 -6.76 -0.31 -20.67
N THR A 56 -6.46 0.72 -21.45
CA THR A 56 -7.49 1.50 -22.16
C THR A 56 -7.25 1.33 -23.65
N SER A 57 -8.06 0.46 -24.27
CA SER A 57 -8.14 0.33 -25.72
C SER A 57 -9.58 0.09 -26.13
N GLN A 58 -10.44 1.06 -25.85
CA GLN A 58 -11.54 1.36 -26.77
C GLN A 58 -11.67 2.88 -26.90
N PRO A 59 -11.61 3.43 -28.13
CA PRO A 59 -11.94 4.81 -28.37
C PRO A 59 -13.46 4.95 -28.26
N ILE A 60 -13.93 5.71 -27.27
CA ILE A 60 -15.32 6.18 -27.29
C ILE A 60 -15.38 7.26 -28.36
N ASN A 61 -15.98 6.93 -29.49
CA ASN A 61 -16.27 7.88 -30.54
C ASN A 61 -17.26 8.93 -30.00
N ASN A 62 -16.86 10.20 -30.07
CA ASN A 62 -17.71 11.35 -29.85
C ASN A 62 -18.80 11.43 -30.92
N THR A 63 -20.06 11.53 -30.50
CA THR A 63 -21.14 12.13 -31.31
C THR A 63 -22.05 12.98 -30.43
N HIS A 64 -22.02 14.29 -30.70
CA HIS A 64 -23.05 15.36 -30.55
C HIS A 64 -24.02 15.33 -29.35
N VAL A 65 -23.95 16.29 -28.41
CA VAL A 65 -24.53 17.65 -28.41
C VAL A 65 -26.06 17.68 -28.44
N GLU A 66 -26.65 17.88 -27.25
CA GLU A 66 -27.85 18.66 -26.91
C GLU A 66 -27.80 18.76 -25.37
N GLY A 67 -27.65 19.90 -24.70
CA GLY A 67 -28.37 21.15 -24.89
C GLY A 67 -29.30 21.39 -23.70
N ILE A 68 -28.81 21.35 -22.45
CA ILE A 68 -29.59 21.79 -21.28
C ILE A 68 -28.80 22.85 -20.49
N LYS A 69 -29.52 23.92 -20.24
CA LYS A 69 -29.09 25.28 -19.91
C LYS A 69 -28.45 25.38 -18.52
N SER A 70 -27.43 26.22 -18.45
CA SER A 70 -26.89 26.77 -17.22
C SER A 70 -27.93 27.65 -16.52
N ASP A 71 -28.13 27.45 -15.23
CA ASP A 71 -28.54 28.52 -14.32
C ASP A 71 -28.10 28.22 -12.87
N ALA A 72 -27.92 29.31 -12.13
CA ALA A 72 -27.62 29.46 -10.70
C ALA A 72 -26.19 29.16 -10.23
N GLY A 73 -25.39 30.23 -10.18
CA GLY A 73 -24.13 30.27 -9.45
C GLY A 73 -24.31 29.94 -7.97
N ILE A 74 -23.81 28.78 -7.57
CA ILE A 74 -23.56 28.46 -6.17
C ILE A 74 -22.17 29.00 -5.84
N ARG A 75 -22.12 30.12 -5.12
CA ARG A 75 -20.93 30.54 -4.37
C ARG A 75 -20.44 29.34 -3.55
N PRO A 76 -19.14 28.96 -3.59
CA PRO A 76 -18.66 27.89 -2.73
C PRO A 76 -18.78 28.37 -1.29
N ALA A 77 -19.76 27.84 -0.56
CA ALA A 77 -19.75 27.93 0.90
C ALA A 77 -18.40 27.36 1.35
N SER A 78 -17.64 28.13 2.12
CA SER A 78 -16.43 27.65 2.78
C SER A 78 -16.80 26.38 3.53
N THR A 79 -16.49 25.23 2.94
CA THR A 79 -16.85 23.93 3.50
C THR A 79 -15.80 23.64 4.55
N GLU A 80 -16.01 24.20 5.74
CA GLU A 80 -15.15 23.95 6.89
C GLU A 80 -15.18 22.45 7.19
N ILE A 81 -14.02 21.81 7.15
CA ILE A 81 -13.88 20.38 7.43
C ILE A 81 -14.11 20.18 8.92
N LYS A 82 -15.18 19.47 9.27
CA LYS A 82 -15.52 19.23 10.67
C LYS A 82 -14.61 18.15 11.26
N SER A 83 -14.29 18.27 12.56
CA SER A 83 -13.54 17.25 13.29
C SER A 83 -14.18 15.86 13.20
N GLN A 84 -15.51 15.80 13.13
CA GLN A 84 -16.26 14.55 12.96
C GLN A 84 -15.94 13.87 11.62
N ASP A 85 -15.80 14.64 10.53
CA ASP A 85 -15.50 14.09 9.21
C ASP A 85 -14.07 13.54 9.15
N ILE A 86 -13.14 14.20 9.87
CA ILE A 86 -11.74 13.76 10.03
C ILE A 86 -11.71 12.42 10.76
N HIS A 87 -12.35 12.33 11.94
CA HIS A 87 -12.37 11.11 12.73
C HIS A 87 -13.06 9.95 11.98
N LEU A 88 -14.15 10.24 11.28
CA LEU A 88 -14.86 9.23 10.47
C LEU A 88 -14.00 8.69 9.33
N LEU A 89 -13.33 9.56 8.57
CA LEU A 89 -12.44 9.12 7.51
C LEU A 89 -11.23 8.37 8.08
N GLY A 90 -10.67 8.84 9.20
CA GLY A 90 -9.60 8.18 9.94
C GLY A 90 -9.97 6.74 10.31
N ARG A 91 -11.18 6.53 10.85
CA ARG A 91 -11.73 5.19 11.13
C ARG A 91 -11.80 4.33 9.86
N TYR A 92 -12.12 4.92 8.71
CA TYR A 92 -12.31 4.17 7.46
C TYR A 92 -11.02 3.67 6.81
N PHE A 93 -9.84 4.14 7.24
CA PHE A 93 -8.57 3.70 6.66
C PHE A 93 -8.20 2.25 6.92
N SER A 94 -8.70 1.64 8.01
CA SER A 94 -8.44 0.24 8.34
C SER A 94 -9.72 -0.50 8.65
N THR A 95 -9.80 -1.78 8.25
CA THR A 95 -10.86 -2.69 8.64
C THR A 95 -10.78 -3.06 10.12
N LYS A 96 -9.61 -2.93 10.76
CA LYS A 96 -9.42 -3.23 12.19
C LYS A 96 -10.17 -2.28 13.11
N THR A 97 -10.46 -1.06 12.66
CA THR A 97 -11.19 -0.05 13.45
C THR A 97 -12.65 -0.40 13.68
N MET A 98 -13.21 -1.38 12.93
CA MET A 98 -14.54 -1.92 13.20
C MET A 98 -14.65 -2.49 14.61
N PHE A 99 -13.51 -2.82 15.22
CA PHE A 99 -13.43 -3.30 16.60
C PHE A 99 -13.06 -2.16 17.57
N ASP A 100 -13.41 -0.91 17.26
CA ASP A 100 -13.14 0.28 18.10
C ASP A 100 -11.68 0.39 18.53
N VAL A 101 -10.81 0.37 17.53
CA VAL A 101 -9.37 0.59 17.64
C VAL A 101 -9.02 1.95 17.03
N THR A 102 -8.21 2.74 17.73
CA THR A 102 -7.72 4.05 17.26
C THR A 102 -6.48 3.88 16.39
N LEU A 103 -6.42 4.60 15.26
CA LEU A 103 -5.33 4.51 14.28
C LEU A 103 -4.30 5.65 14.35
N GLY A 104 -4.64 6.77 14.99
CA GLY A 104 -3.78 7.96 14.97
C GLY A 104 -3.55 8.54 13.57
N CYS A 105 -4.55 8.44 12.68
CA CYS A 105 -4.47 8.89 11.28
C CYS A 105 -5.26 10.19 11.01
N ASP A 106 -5.51 10.99 12.04
CA ASP A 106 -6.32 12.22 11.92
C ASP A 106 -5.66 13.29 11.05
N GLU A 107 -4.33 13.35 11.04
CA GLU A 107 -3.58 14.25 10.16
C GLU A 107 -3.72 13.85 8.70
N GLU A 108 -3.54 12.55 8.41
CA GLU A 108 -3.70 11.99 7.07
C GLU A 108 -5.14 12.17 6.57
N ALA A 109 -6.14 11.93 7.43
CA ALA A 109 -7.53 12.19 7.12
C ALA A 109 -7.80 13.67 6.82
N ARG A 110 -7.23 14.59 7.61
CA ARG A 110 -7.35 16.03 7.37
C ARG A 110 -6.74 16.43 6.04
N GLN A 111 -5.54 15.95 5.72
CA GLN A 111 -4.86 16.23 4.45
C GLN A 111 -5.68 15.73 3.25
N ILE A 112 -6.20 14.51 3.33
CA ILE A 112 -7.04 13.93 2.28
C ILE A 112 -8.33 14.75 2.10
N LEU A 113 -9.01 15.11 3.19
CA LEU A 113 -10.24 15.90 3.10
C LEU A 113 -9.99 17.29 2.52
N GLN A 114 -8.92 17.97 2.94
CA GLN A 114 -8.50 19.25 2.39
C GLN A 114 -8.22 19.16 0.89
N ALA A 115 -7.44 18.15 0.49
CA ALA A 115 -7.11 17.95 -0.92
C ALA A 115 -8.34 17.56 -1.75
N SER A 116 -9.32 16.86 -1.15
CA SER A 116 -10.57 16.52 -1.82
C SER A 116 -11.39 17.78 -2.19
N LEU A 117 -11.28 18.90 -1.46
CA LEU A 117 -12.02 20.11 -1.82
C LEU A 117 -11.64 20.64 -3.20
N THR A 118 -10.39 20.44 -3.63
CA THR A 118 -9.88 20.96 -4.90
C THR A 118 -9.68 19.85 -5.94
N ASP A 119 -9.31 18.65 -5.53
CA ASP A 119 -8.98 17.53 -6.42
C ASP A 119 -10.12 16.52 -6.57
N ALA A 120 -10.71 16.44 -7.78
CA ALA A 120 -11.78 15.50 -8.09
C ALA A 120 -11.40 14.04 -7.88
N ARG A 121 -10.13 13.68 -8.11
CA ARG A 121 -9.64 12.30 -8.02
C ARG A 121 -9.66 11.83 -6.58
N ILE A 122 -9.22 12.68 -5.68
CA ILE A 122 -9.25 12.45 -4.24
C ILE A 122 -10.70 12.42 -3.74
N ARG A 123 -11.58 13.30 -4.24
CA ARG A 123 -13.03 13.20 -3.93
C ARG A 123 -13.61 11.84 -4.30
N HIS A 124 -13.36 11.38 -5.52
CA HIS A 124 -13.82 10.06 -5.96
C HIS A 124 -13.25 8.94 -5.08
N ALA A 125 -11.97 9.01 -4.70
CA ALA A 125 -11.38 8.04 -3.78
C ALA A 125 -12.04 8.06 -2.39
N VAL A 126 -12.31 9.24 -1.82
CA VAL A 126 -13.02 9.38 -0.52
C VAL A 126 -14.44 8.81 -0.60
N SER A 127 -15.19 9.16 -1.66
CA SER A 127 -16.54 8.62 -1.89
C SER A 127 -16.54 7.10 -2.04
N SER A 128 -15.54 6.55 -2.72
CA SER A 128 -15.37 5.10 -2.86
C SER A 128 -15.14 4.42 -1.51
N LEU A 129 -14.17 4.90 -0.72
CA LEU A 129 -13.86 4.29 0.57
C LEU A 129 -15.07 4.33 1.51
N ARG A 130 -15.78 5.47 1.59
CA ARG A 130 -17.00 5.58 2.42
C ARG A 130 -18.05 4.55 2.03
N ALA A 131 -18.42 4.51 0.76
CA ALA A 131 -19.45 3.58 0.27
C ALA A 131 -19.08 2.10 0.50
N LEU A 132 -17.81 1.75 0.28
CA LEU A 132 -17.32 0.39 0.51
C LEU A 132 -17.22 0.03 2.01
N ARG A 133 -16.91 0.99 2.88
CA ARG A 133 -16.80 0.77 4.32
C ARG A 133 -18.16 0.71 5.00
N GLU A 134 -19.08 1.60 4.65
CA GLU A 134 -20.47 1.58 5.10
C GLU A 134 -21.10 0.20 4.83
N GLY A 135 -20.92 -0.34 3.63
CA GLY A 135 -21.42 -1.68 3.29
C GLY A 135 -20.85 -2.81 4.15
N ILE A 136 -19.61 -2.68 4.64
CA ILE A 136 -19.00 -3.67 5.55
C ILE A 136 -19.54 -3.50 6.98
N GLU A 137 -19.68 -2.26 7.47
CA GLU A 137 -20.20 -1.98 8.82
C GLU A 137 -21.67 -2.41 8.94
N THR A 138 -22.51 -2.12 7.93
CA THR A 138 -23.92 -2.56 7.90
C THR A 138 -24.06 -4.08 7.80
N SER A 139 -23.11 -4.78 7.18
CA SER A 139 -23.12 -6.25 7.10
C SER A 139 -22.73 -6.94 8.42
N GLY A 140 -22.17 -6.21 9.39
CA GLY A 140 -21.81 -6.73 10.71
C GLY A 140 -23.02 -6.95 11.64
N ASP A 141 -24.15 -6.27 11.37
CA ASP A 141 -25.41 -6.50 12.07
C ASP A 141 -26.16 -7.67 11.40
N LEU A 142 -26.22 -8.79 12.13
CA LEU A 142 -26.91 -10.00 11.73
C LEU A 142 -28.41 -9.74 11.53
N THR A 143 -28.84 -9.60 10.27
CA THR A 143 -30.12 -10.11 9.70
C THR A 143 -30.33 -9.52 8.31
N SER A 144 -29.80 -10.17 7.27
CA SER A 144 -30.46 -10.36 5.97
C SER A 144 -29.50 -10.96 4.95
N SER A 145 -29.65 -12.28 4.77
CA SER A 145 -29.19 -13.01 3.59
C SER A 145 -30.03 -12.58 2.38
N VAL A 146 -29.57 -11.58 1.62
CA VAL A 146 -29.83 -11.45 0.18
C VAL A 146 -28.64 -10.71 -0.44
N ALA A 147 -27.94 -11.39 -1.36
CA ALA A 147 -26.96 -10.91 -2.35
C ALA A 147 -26.34 -9.50 -2.16
N HIS A 148 -25.01 -9.45 -2.09
CA HIS A 148 -24.12 -8.28 -2.12
C HIS A 148 -24.26 -7.29 -3.32
N ASN A 149 -25.41 -7.22 -3.99
CA ASN A 149 -25.74 -6.20 -4.99
C ASN A 149 -26.36 -4.97 -4.32
N THR A 150 -25.66 -4.37 -3.35
CA THR A 150 -26.08 -3.10 -2.77
C THR A 150 -25.70 -1.97 -3.73
N PRO A 151 -26.62 -1.04 -4.09
CA PRO A 151 -26.31 0.13 -4.92
C PRO A 151 -25.09 0.95 -4.45
N SER A 152 -24.77 0.87 -3.15
CA SER A 152 -23.58 1.49 -2.54
C SER A 152 -22.25 0.83 -2.95
N TYR A 153 -22.19 -0.50 -3.10
CA TYR A 153 -20.95 -1.19 -3.51
C TYR A 153 -20.58 -0.86 -4.97
N ASP A 154 -21.55 -0.95 -5.88
CA ASP A 154 -21.36 -0.60 -7.30
C ASP A 154 -21.00 0.87 -7.47
N TYR A 155 -21.65 1.75 -6.71
CA TYR A 155 -21.25 3.15 -6.63
C TYR A 155 -19.80 3.30 -6.16
N GLY A 156 -19.42 2.61 -5.07
CA GLY A 156 -18.07 2.62 -4.52
C GLY A 156 -17.01 2.17 -5.53
N LEU A 157 -17.29 1.11 -6.32
CA LEU A 157 -16.41 0.65 -7.39
C LEU A 157 -16.31 1.65 -8.55
N ARG A 158 -17.43 2.26 -8.95
CA ARG A 158 -17.43 3.28 -10.01
C ARG A 158 -16.57 4.49 -9.61
N GLN A 159 -16.74 4.98 -8.38
CA GLN A 159 -15.92 6.05 -7.82
C GLN A 159 -14.44 5.67 -7.77
N TYR A 160 -14.12 4.43 -7.38
CA TYR A 160 -12.74 3.92 -7.41
C TYR A 160 -12.13 3.97 -8.82
N CYS A 161 -12.87 3.50 -9.83
CA CYS A 161 -12.39 3.51 -11.22
C CYS A 161 -12.14 4.92 -11.74
N MET A 162 -13.00 5.89 -11.39
CA MET A 162 -12.81 7.30 -11.75
C MET A 162 -11.54 7.89 -11.11
N ALA A 163 -11.29 7.57 -9.83
CA ALA A 163 -10.09 8.00 -9.14
C ALA A 163 -8.82 7.38 -9.77
N LEU A 164 -8.84 6.07 -10.08
CA LEU A 164 -7.74 5.38 -10.75
C LEU A 164 -7.41 5.97 -12.12
N GLY A 165 -8.43 6.25 -12.94
CA GLY A 165 -8.26 6.87 -14.25
C GLY A 165 -7.58 8.24 -14.15
N GLY A 166 -7.96 9.02 -13.14
CA GLY A 166 -7.31 10.30 -12.84
C GLY A 166 -5.86 10.18 -12.38
N LEU A 167 -5.52 9.16 -11.58
CA LEU A 167 -4.13 8.89 -11.16
C LEU A 167 -3.25 8.54 -12.36
N ALA A 168 -3.72 7.68 -13.26
CA ALA A 168 -2.97 7.30 -14.46
C ALA A 168 -2.64 8.52 -15.35
N SER A 169 -3.53 9.50 -15.41
CA SER A 169 -3.28 10.77 -16.10
C SER A 169 -2.17 11.60 -15.45
N ILE A 170 -2.07 11.64 -14.11
CA ILE A 170 -1.00 12.35 -13.39
C ILE A 170 0.36 11.75 -13.74
N LEU A 171 0.47 10.43 -13.66
CA LEU A 171 1.72 9.71 -13.85
C LEU A 171 2.23 9.81 -15.31
N SER A 172 1.38 10.21 -16.23
CA SER A 172 1.76 10.46 -17.63
C SER A 172 2.42 11.84 -17.83
N SER A 173 2.16 12.81 -16.96
CA SER A 173 2.75 14.16 -17.00
C SER A 173 2.88 14.73 -15.57
N PRO A 174 3.98 14.45 -14.87
CA PRO A 174 4.09 14.76 -13.45
C PRO A 174 4.26 16.26 -13.19
N SER A 175 3.48 16.81 -12.26
CA SER A 175 3.65 18.14 -11.68
C SER A 175 3.79 18.01 -10.14
N PRO A 176 4.38 18.99 -9.42
CA PRO A 176 4.51 18.91 -7.96
C PRO A 176 3.16 18.69 -7.25
N SER A 177 2.09 19.38 -7.69
CA SER A 177 0.73 19.15 -7.20
C SER A 177 0.19 17.78 -7.57
N GLY A 178 0.51 17.29 -8.78
CA GLY A 178 0.18 15.94 -9.22
C GLY A 178 0.82 14.86 -8.34
N VAL A 179 2.09 15.03 -7.95
CA VAL A 179 2.79 14.07 -7.08
C VAL A 179 2.13 13.98 -5.70
N ASN A 180 1.77 15.12 -5.11
CA ASN A 180 1.02 15.15 -3.86
C ASN A 180 -0.31 14.38 -4.00
N SER A 181 -1.10 14.71 -5.04
CA SER A 181 -2.35 14.01 -5.33
C SER A 181 -2.16 12.51 -5.55
N ALA A 182 -1.06 12.10 -6.19
CA ALA A 182 -0.75 10.69 -6.43
C ALA A 182 -0.51 9.94 -5.12
N LEU A 183 0.25 10.51 -4.18
CA LEU A 183 0.51 9.91 -2.88
C LEU A 183 -0.75 9.81 -2.02
N LEU A 184 -1.61 10.85 -2.01
CA LEU A 184 -2.91 10.80 -1.34
C LEU A 184 -3.86 9.76 -1.97
N CYS A 185 -3.84 9.62 -3.30
CA CYS A 185 -4.57 8.55 -3.98
C CYS A 185 -4.04 7.16 -3.56
N CYS A 186 -2.73 6.97 -3.47
CA CYS A 186 -2.15 5.71 -2.97
C CYS A 186 -2.62 5.39 -1.54
N GLN A 187 -2.66 6.36 -0.62
CA GLN A 187 -3.20 6.16 0.74
C GLN A 187 -4.64 5.64 0.68
N MET A 188 -5.50 6.31 -0.10
CA MET A 188 -6.90 5.92 -0.26
C MET A 188 -7.07 4.55 -0.92
N PHE A 189 -6.27 4.25 -1.95
CA PHE A 189 -6.36 2.99 -2.68
C PHE A 189 -5.88 1.80 -1.85
N ILE A 190 -4.90 1.99 -0.97
CA ILE A 190 -4.51 0.96 0.01
C ILE A 190 -5.70 0.61 0.92
N SER A 191 -6.41 1.61 1.45
CA SER A 191 -7.60 1.38 2.28
C SER A 191 -8.78 0.79 1.50
N ILE A 192 -9.01 1.23 0.25
CA ILE A 192 -10.06 0.67 -0.63
C ILE A 192 -9.78 -0.80 -0.94
N GLU A 193 -8.55 -1.14 -1.33
CA GLU A 193 -8.18 -2.52 -1.64
C GLU A 193 -8.21 -3.40 -0.38
N GLN A 194 -7.95 -2.84 0.80
CA GLN A 194 -8.16 -3.53 2.08
C GLN A 194 -9.63 -3.87 2.30
N ALA A 195 -10.53 -2.90 2.12
CA ALA A 195 -11.97 -3.11 2.24
C ALA A 195 -12.47 -4.18 1.25
N ARG A 196 -11.92 -4.20 0.03
CA ARG A 196 -12.24 -5.20 -0.99
C ARG A 196 -11.58 -6.57 -0.75
N GLY A 197 -10.55 -6.64 0.10
CA GLY A 197 -9.76 -7.86 0.34
C GLY A 197 -8.83 -8.23 -0.81
N ASN A 198 -8.41 -7.25 -1.62
CA ASN A 198 -7.52 -7.44 -2.77
C ASN A 198 -6.10 -6.95 -2.43
N TYR A 199 -5.37 -7.78 -1.70
CA TYR A 199 -4.04 -7.46 -1.20
C TYR A 199 -3.00 -7.36 -2.32
N ALA A 200 -3.17 -8.06 -3.44
CA ALA A 200 -2.28 -7.93 -4.59
C ALA A 200 -2.26 -6.50 -5.14
N ALA A 201 -3.44 -5.93 -5.42
CA ALA A 201 -3.54 -4.53 -5.88
C ALA A 201 -3.11 -3.53 -4.79
N MET A 202 -3.39 -3.83 -3.51
CA MET A 202 -2.89 -3.04 -2.40
C MET A 202 -1.35 -2.97 -2.39
N ALA A 203 -0.68 -4.11 -2.61
CA ALA A 203 0.78 -4.17 -2.69
C ALA A 203 1.32 -3.37 -3.89
N GLU A 204 0.62 -3.36 -5.03
CA GLU A 204 0.99 -2.50 -6.16
C GLU A 204 0.93 -1.01 -5.80
N HIS A 205 -0.10 -0.56 -5.07
CA HIS A 205 -0.21 0.82 -4.59
C HIS A 205 0.86 1.17 -3.56
N ILE A 206 1.22 0.24 -2.66
CA ILE A 206 2.32 0.39 -1.71
C ILE A 206 3.65 0.55 -2.46
N ILE A 207 3.98 -0.39 -3.34
CA ILE A 207 5.26 -0.40 -4.07
C ILE A 207 5.38 0.83 -4.97
N GLY A 208 4.31 1.16 -5.69
CA GLY A 208 4.22 2.34 -6.55
C GLY A 208 4.40 3.63 -5.77
N GLY A 209 3.63 3.82 -4.71
CA GLY A 209 3.68 5.03 -3.89
C GLY A 209 5.00 5.22 -3.17
N LEU A 210 5.61 4.15 -2.63
CA LEU A 210 6.97 4.21 -2.06
C LEU A 210 8.02 4.51 -3.16
N GLY A 211 7.80 4.05 -4.38
CA GLY A 211 8.60 4.43 -5.54
C GLY A 211 8.54 5.94 -5.82
N ILE A 212 7.33 6.50 -5.86
CA ILE A 212 7.09 7.94 -6.05
C ILE A 212 7.75 8.75 -4.92
N MET A 213 7.62 8.32 -3.66
CA MET A 213 8.28 8.99 -2.53
C MET A 213 9.80 9.10 -2.71
N ARG A 214 10.45 8.02 -3.18
CA ARG A 214 11.90 8.02 -3.42
C ARG A 214 12.28 8.87 -4.62
N GLU A 215 11.57 8.70 -5.73
CA GLU A 215 11.83 9.45 -6.98
C GLU A 215 11.72 10.96 -6.78
N TYR A 216 10.73 11.39 -6.00
CA TYR A 216 10.48 12.81 -5.71
C TYR A 216 11.09 13.28 -4.38
N ARG A 217 11.93 12.46 -3.74
CA ARG A 217 12.65 12.78 -2.50
C ARG A 217 11.75 13.34 -1.39
N ALA A 218 10.70 12.60 -1.04
CA ALA A 218 9.84 12.92 0.10
C ALA A 218 10.61 12.90 1.44
N ARG A 219 11.80 12.26 1.49
CA ARG A 219 12.71 12.22 2.63
C ARG A 219 14.13 12.55 2.19
N PRO A 220 15.00 13.00 3.12
CA PRO A 220 16.43 13.10 2.86
C PRO A 220 17.02 11.74 2.49
N ASP A 221 17.97 11.73 1.55
CA ASP A 221 18.56 10.49 1.06
C ASP A 221 20.02 10.68 0.59
N PHE A 222 20.79 9.59 0.51
CA PHE A 222 22.15 9.59 -0.01
C PHE A 222 22.15 9.34 -1.53
N VAL A 223 22.98 10.07 -2.29
CA VAL A 223 23.01 9.95 -3.77
C VAL A 223 24.33 9.39 -4.33
N ALA A 224 25.43 9.42 -3.57
CA ALA A 224 26.70 8.69 -3.74
C ALA A 224 27.70 9.21 -2.68
N ASP A 225 28.72 8.44 -2.29
CA ASP A 225 29.85 8.85 -1.42
C ASP A 225 29.44 9.69 -0.19
N ASN A 226 28.42 9.22 0.56
CA ASN A 226 27.88 9.88 1.76
C ASN A 226 27.38 11.32 1.54
N LYS A 227 27.10 11.71 0.29
CA LYS A 227 26.46 13.00 -0.02
C LYS A 227 24.98 12.93 0.28
N LEU A 228 24.60 13.50 1.42
CA LEU A 228 23.21 13.70 1.79
C LEU A 228 22.57 14.74 0.89
N VAL A 229 21.39 14.41 0.40
CA VAL A 229 20.51 15.32 -0.33
C VAL A 229 19.26 15.52 0.50
N PRO A 230 18.84 16.78 0.76
CA PRO A 230 17.65 17.05 1.55
C PRO A 230 16.38 16.59 0.82
N ALA A 231 15.30 16.43 1.59
CA ALA A 231 13.97 16.22 1.02
C ALA A 231 13.60 17.39 0.08
N LEU A 232 12.98 17.09 -1.05
CA LEU A 232 12.58 18.07 -2.04
C LEU A 232 11.14 18.51 -1.78
N HIS A 233 10.92 19.83 -1.74
CA HIS A 233 9.61 20.47 -1.51
C HIS A 233 9.00 20.26 -0.12
N CYS A 234 8.43 21.33 0.42
CA CYS A 234 7.66 21.29 1.65
C CYS A 234 6.45 20.35 1.48
N GLN A 235 6.37 19.32 2.34
CA GLN A 235 5.16 18.54 2.70
C GLN A 235 4.56 17.60 1.63
N LEU A 236 5.36 16.70 1.05
CA LEU A 236 4.79 15.50 0.42
C LEU A 236 4.17 14.56 1.49
N PRO A 237 3.04 13.89 1.22
CA PRO A 237 2.46 12.91 2.14
C PRO A 237 3.43 11.76 2.42
N LEU A 238 3.63 11.45 3.70
CA LEU A 238 4.47 10.34 4.15
C LEU A 238 3.69 9.03 4.10
N LEU A 239 3.56 8.46 2.90
CA LEU A 239 2.82 7.23 2.65
C LEU A 239 3.37 6.04 3.47
N ASP A 240 4.68 5.99 3.70
CA ASP A 240 5.31 4.96 4.53
C ASP A 240 4.79 4.93 5.97
N VAL A 241 4.66 6.09 6.63
CA VAL A 241 4.11 6.21 7.99
C VAL A 241 2.63 5.82 7.99
N PHE A 242 1.85 6.28 7.00
CA PHE A 242 0.45 5.90 6.87
C PHE A 242 0.27 4.38 6.77
N ILE A 243 1.07 3.74 5.91
CA ILE A 243 1.05 2.28 5.73
C ILE A 243 1.32 1.60 7.08
N ILE A 244 2.37 2.00 7.80
CA ILE A 244 2.71 1.39 9.08
C ILE A 244 1.56 1.53 10.08
N LYS A 245 0.97 2.72 10.23
CA LYS A 245 -0.18 2.95 11.14
C LYS A 245 -1.38 2.04 10.82
N VAL A 246 -1.71 1.90 9.53
CA VAL A 246 -2.84 1.06 9.07
C VAL A 246 -2.64 -0.42 9.44
N PHE A 247 -1.41 -0.93 9.35
CA PHE A 247 -1.10 -2.33 9.64
C PHE A 247 -0.75 -2.61 11.10
N ALA A 248 -0.09 -1.69 11.79
CA ALA A 248 0.29 -1.80 13.20
C ALA A 248 -0.91 -1.72 14.16
N ALA A 249 -2.06 -1.22 13.68
CA ALA A 249 -3.25 -1.07 14.50
C ALA A 249 -3.56 -2.36 15.30
N PRO A 250 -3.83 -2.24 16.61
CA PRO A 250 -4.19 -3.36 17.48
C PRO A 250 -5.34 -4.18 16.90
N CYS A 251 -5.40 -5.46 17.26
CA CYS A 251 -6.46 -6.37 16.86
C CYS A 251 -7.04 -7.02 18.10
N LYS A 252 -8.23 -6.59 18.52
CA LYS A 252 -8.89 -7.03 19.77
C LYS A 252 -9.10 -8.55 19.89
N PHE A 253 -8.98 -9.30 18.81
CA PHE A 253 -9.07 -10.78 18.83
C PHE A 253 -7.74 -11.49 19.13
N ALA A 254 -6.64 -10.76 19.21
CA ALA A 254 -5.30 -11.29 19.47
C ALA A 254 -4.78 -10.94 20.88
N ASP A 255 -5.45 -10.02 21.58
CA ASP A 255 -5.11 -9.69 22.96
C ASP A 255 -5.59 -10.83 23.88
N PRO A 256 -4.76 -11.33 24.82
CA PRO A 256 -5.25 -12.23 25.85
C PRO A 256 -6.38 -11.52 26.62
N PRO A 257 -7.43 -12.23 27.05
CA PRO A 257 -8.45 -11.61 27.90
C PRO A 257 -7.73 -10.96 29.09
N ALA A 258 -7.98 -9.66 29.29
CA ALA A 258 -7.42 -8.91 30.40
C ALA A 258 -7.62 -9.71 31.69
N ALA A 259 -6.53 -9.77 32.48
CA ALA A 259 -6.36 -10.46 33.74
C ALA A 259 -7.65 -10.98 34.40
N ALA A 260 -7.64 -12.27 34.72
CA ALA A 260 -8.62 -12.96 35.54
C ALA A 260 -9.28 -12.04 36.58
N VAL A 261 -10.56 -11.73 36.35
CA VAL A 261 -11.45 -11.35 37.43
C VAL A 261 -11.44 -12.54 38.41
N PRO A 262 -11.28 -12.36 39.73
CA PRO A 262 -11.36 -13.47 40.66
C PRO A 262 -12.79 -14.01 40.60
N VAL A 263 -12.98 -15.14 39.92
CA VAL A 263 -14.24 -15.87 39.93
C VAL A 263 -14.35 -16.49 41.31
N CYS A 264 -15.35 -16.02 42.07
CA CYS A 264 -15.79 -16.68 43.29
C CYS A 264 -16.01 -18.17 43.01
N VAL A 265 -15.39 -18.99 43.83
CA VAL A 265 -15.60 -20.43 43.93
C VAL A 265 -17.08 -20.66 44.24
N ASP A 266 -17.82 -21.27 43.32
CA ASP A 266 -18.64 -22.43 43.67
C ASP A 266 -19.27 -23.15 42.47
N SER A 267 -19.36 -24.48 42.64
CA SER A 267 -20.27 -25.43 41.97
C SER A 267 -19.89 -26.00 40.59
N LEU A 268 -19.11 -27.08 40.66
CA LEU A 268 -19.27 -28.41 40.03
C LEU A 268 -20.27 -28.54 38.85
N ALA A 269 -19.74 -28.63 37.63
CA ALA A 269 -19.95 -29.69 36.63
C ALA A 269 -19.57 -29.19 35.23
N GLN A 270 -18.29 -29.29 34.85
CA GLN A 270 -17.83 -28.96 33.50
C GLN A 270 -17.69 -30.23 32.65
N GLN A 271 -18.45 -30.29 31.56
CA GLN A 271 -18.03 -31.01 30.35
C GLN A 271 -16.96 -30.17 29.63
N PRO A 272 -15.96 -30.78 29.00
CA PRO A 272 -14.97 -30.04 28.23
C PRO A 272 -15.61 -29.59 26.92
N VAL A 273 -15.91 -28.30 26.82
CA VAL A 273 -16.16 -27.63 25.54
C VAL A 273 -14.82 -27.58 24.82
N GLU A 274 -14.68 -28.38 23.77
CA GLU A 274 -13.54 -28.37 22.85
C GLU A 274 -13.32 -26.93 22.33
N SER A 275 -12.27 -26.28 22.83
CA SER A 275 -11.85 -24.98 22.35
C SER A 275 -11.15 -25.15 20.99
N CYS A 276 -11.70 -24.44 20.01
CA CYS A 276 -11.30 -24.47 18.61
C CYS A 276 -9.79 -24.13 18.43
N PRO A 277 -9.00 -24.94 17.69
CA PRO A 277 -7.52 -24.85 17.67
C PRO A 277 -6.94 -23.70 16.82
N PHE A 278 -7.76 -22.72 16.39
CA PHE A 278 -7.31 -21.64 15.50
C PHE A 278 -6.60 -20.46 16.20
N ARG A 279 -6.37 -20.53 17.53
CA ARG A 279 -5.78 -19.43 18.32
C ARG A 279 -4.29 -19.61 18.65
N THR A 280 -3.56 -20.46 17.93
CA THR A 280 -2.16 -20.78 18.28
C THR A 280 -1.16 -19.96 17.48
N ILE A 281 -1.21 -18.64 17.62
CA ILE A 281 -0.03 -17.79 17.37
C ILE A 281 0.22 -17.10 18.70
N ALA A 282 1.44 -17.21 19.22
CA ALA A 282 1.81 -16.53 20.46
C ALA A 282 1.47 -15.02 20.31
N PRO A 283 0.64 -14.44 21.20
CA PRO A 283 0.35 -13.00 21.22
C PRO A 283 1.63 -12.15 21.11
N ASP A 284 2.71 -12.69 21.66
CA ASP A 284 4.06 -12.13 21.66
C ASP A 284 4.59 -11.83 20.24
N MET A 285 4.39 -12.70 19.25
CA MET A 285 4.92 -12.47 17.89
C MET A 285 4.32 -11.24 17.22
N ARG A 286 3.02 -10.99 17.43
CA ARG A 286 2.36 -9.81 16.88
C ARG A 286 2.79 -8.56 17.63
N ALA A 287 2.83 -8.63 18.96
CA ALA A 287 3.25 -7.53 19.80
C ALA A 287 4.69 -7.10 19.46
N GLU A 288 5.62 -8.05 19.33
CA GLU A 288 6.99 -7.82 18.88
C GLU A 288 7.05 -7.11 17.52
N LEU A 289 6.30 -7.58 16.52
CA LEU A 289 6.28 -6.94 15.20
C LEU A 289 5.73 -5.52 15.25
N THR A 290 4.70 -5.28 16.08
CA THR A 290 4.15 -3.94 16.31
C THR A 290 5.17 -3.03 17.00
N MET A 291 5.89 -3.52 18.01
CA MET A 291 6.96 -2.76 18.67
C MET A 291 8.05 -2.35 17.68
N ILE A 292 8.50 -3.29 16.82
CA ILE A 292 9.47 -2.98 15.77
C ILE A 292 8.90 -1.92 14.80
N ALA A 293 7.61 -2.01 14.45
CA ALA A 293 6.95 -1.03 13.59
C ALA A 293 6.92 0.37 14.21
N GLU A 294 6.67 0.49 15.52
CA GLU A 294 6.73 1.76 16.24
C GLU A 294 8.13 2.35 16.25
N SER A 295 9.17 1.54 16.51
CA SER A 295 10.57 1.96 16.40
C SER A 295 10.93 2.42 14.99
N ILE A 296 10.42 1.76 13.94
CA ILE A 296 10.60 2.20 12.55
C ILE A 296 9.93 3.56 12.31
N VAL A 297 8.73 3.81 12.85
CA VAL A 297 8.08 5.13 12.73
C VAL A 297 8.88 6.22 13.43
N GLU A 298 9.43 5.93 14.61
CA GLU A 298 10.31 6.86 15.33
C GLU A 298 11.57 7.17 14.51
N PHE A 299 12.23 6.13 14.00
CA PHE A 299 13.39 6.24 13.11
C PHE A 299 13.07 7.09 11.87
N LEU A 300 11.95 6.83 11.18
CA LEU A 300 11.51 7.64 10.04
C LEU A 300 11.25 9.10 10.44
N GLY A 301 10.75 9.34 11.66
CA GLY A 301 10.60 10.67 12.24
C GLY A 301 11.93 11.39 12.38
N LYS A 302 12.99 10.68 12.84
CA LYS A 302 14.36 11.21 12.90
C LYS A 302 14.89 11.50 11.50
N VAL A 303 14.75 10.57 10.54
CA VAL A 303 15.17 10.74 9.14
C VAL A 303 14.59 12.00 8.50
N SER A 304 13.31 12.32 8.73
CA SER A 304 12.68 13.53 8.21
C SER A 304 13.32 14.84 8.67
N ARG A 305 14.00 14.84 9.83
CA ARG A 305 14.57 16.03 10.47
C ARG A 305 16.08 16.16 10.25
N VAL A 306 16.67 15.28 9.44
CA VAL A 306 18.11 15.26 9.22
C VAL A 306 18.52 16.42 8.31
N GLU A 307 19.43 17.25 8.80
CA GLU A 307 19.96 18.41 8.07
C GLU A 307 21.44 18.25 7.66
N SER A 308 22.16 17.29 8.26
CA SER A 308 23.60 17.10 8.04
C SER A 308 23.95 15.64 7.71
N ALA A 309 24.99 15.45 6.89
CA ALA A 309 25.48 14.13 6.53
C ALA A 309 25.99 13.34 7.76
N GLY A 310 26.57 14.01 8.76
CA GLY A 310 27.03 13.37 10.00
C GLY A 310 25.89 12.75 10.79
N ASN A 311 24.78 13.49 10.96
CA ASN A 311 23.59 12.98 11.65
C ASN A 311 22.94 11.85 10.84
N ALA A 312 22.92 11.96 9.51
CA ALA A 312 22.43 10.90 8.62
C ALA A 312 23.23 9.60 8.75
N LEU A 313 24.56 9.70 8.87
CA LEU A 313 25.45 8.54 9.05
C LEU A 313 25.20 7.86 10.41
N GLY A 314 24.95 8.63 11.47
CA GLY A 314 24.58 8.08 12.78
C GLY A 314 23.28 7.27 12.74
N LEU A 315 22.32 7.67 11.90
CA LEU A 315 21.08 6.92 11.71
C LEU A 315 21.25 5.63 10.90
N LEU A 316 22.37 5.44 10.18
CA LEU A 316 22.59 4.18 9.44
C LEU A 316 22.82 2.99 10.38
N SER A 317 23.41 3.19 11.56
CA SER A 317 23.53 2.11 12.55
C SER A 317 22.16 1.74 13.13
N GLU A 318 21.35 2.74 13.49
CA GLU A 318 19.97 2.51 13.97
C GLU A 318 19.12 1.79 12.90
N LYS A 319 19.29 2.15 11.62
CA LYS A 319 18.68 1.42 10.49
C LYS A 319 19.12 -0.04 10.45
N ALA A 320 20.41 -0.33 10.63
CA ALA A 320 20.93 -1.69 10.60
C ALA A 320 20.36 -2.52 11.76
N ASP A 321 20.34 -1.96 12.98
CA ASP A 321 19.78 -2.62 14.17
C ASP A 321 18.28 -2.96 13.98
N LEU A 322 17.52 -2.07 13.34
CA LEU A 322 16.11 -2.31 13.01
C LEU A 322 15.94 -3.39 11.93
N VAL A 323 16.84 -3.46 10.93
CA VAL A 323 16.83 -4.54 9.94
C VAL A 323 17.12 -5.88 10.62
N ASP A 324 18.13 -5.93 11.48
CA ASP A 324 18.50 -7.13 12.23
C ASP A 324 17.36 -7.57 13.16
N SER A 325 16.67 -6.62 13.80
CA SER A 325 15.49 -6.89 14.64
C SER A 325 14.34 -7.52 13.83
N LEU A 326 14.06 -7.00 12.63
CA LEU A 326 13.07 -7.58 11.72
C LEU A 326 13.46 -9.01 11.30
N GLU A 327 14.73 -9.23 10.94
CA GLU A 327 15.21 -10.55 10.51
C GLU A 327 15.22 -11.57 11.65
N SER A 328 15.60 -11.15 12.86
CA SER A 328 15.48 -11.94 14.09
C SER A 328 14.03 -12.34 14.36
N TRP A 329 13.09 -11.40 14.25
CA TRP A 329 11.66 -11.67 14.39
C TRP A 329 11.16 -12.71 13.37
N LEU A 330 11.59 -12.61 12.11
CA LEU A 330 11.20 -13.59 11.09
C LEU A 330 11.75 -14.98 11.43
N ASN A 331 13.01 -15.08 11.84
CA ASN A 331 13.61 -16.35 12.25
C ASN A 331 12.86 -16.97 13.44
N HIS A 332 12.49 -16.16 14.43
CA HIS A 332 11.68 -16.61 15.56
C HIS A 332 10.30 -17.11 15.11
N LEU A 333 9.64 -16.41 14.18
CA LEU A 333 8.37 -16.85 13.61
C LEU A 333 8.49 -18.22 12.92
N GLU A 334 9.54 -18.43 12.11
CA GLU A 334 9.75 -19.71 11.41
C GLU A 334 10.01 -20.86 12.40
N LEU A 335 10.74 -20.62 13.50
CA LEU A 335 10.95 -21.62 14.55
C LEU A 335 9.63 -22.01 15.23
N VAL A 336 8.84 -21.02 15.65
CA VAL A 336 7.53 -21.24 16.28
C VAL A 336 6.57 -21.96 15.33
N GLN A 337 6.59 -21.62 14.04
CA GLN A 337 5.78 -22.32 13.03
C GLN A 337 6.24 -23.76 12.80
N ALA A 338 7.54 -24.06 12.92
CA ALA A 338 8.06 -25.43 12.80
C ALA A 338 7.63 -26.32 13.98
N GLU A 339 7.55 -25.78 15.20
CA GLU A 339 7.13 -26.49 16.40
C GLU A 339 5.62 -26.75 16.46
N ILE A 340 4.82 -25.77 16.04
CA ILE A 340 3.36 -25.81 16.17
C ILE A 340 2.68 -26.53 15.01
N ARG A 341 3.39 -26.78 13.88
CA ARG A 341 2.79 -27.13 12.59
C ARG A 341 1.79 -28.31 12.66
N PRO A 342 0.46 -28.07 12.57
CA PRO A 342 -0.48 -29.14 12.30
C PRO A 342 -0.41 -29.52 10.81
N PRO A 343 -0.87 -30.71 10.39
CA PRO A 343 -0.95 -31.10 8.99
C PRO A 343 -2.00 -30.24 8.28
N GLY A 344 -1.60 -29.08 7.73
CA GLY A 344 -2.51 -28.16 7.06
C GLY A 344 -1.83 -26.92 6.46
N PRO A 345 -2.60 -26.10 5.72
CA PRO A 345 -2.11 -24.83 5.22
C PRO A 345 -1.85 -23.86 6.39
N GLU A 346 -0.79 -23.06 6.25
CA GLU A 346 -0.43 -22.00 7.19
C GLU A 346 -1.63 -21.14 7.62
N LEU A 347 -1.69 -20.65 8.85
CA LEU A 347 -2.78 -19.78 9.31
C LEU A 347 -2.78 -18.43 8.56
N LEU A 348 -3.96 -17.91 8.23
CA LEU A 348 -4.11 -16.65 7.48
C LEU A 348 -3.48 -15.46 8.23
N SER A 349 -3.57 -15.46 9.55
CA SER A 349 -2.94 -14.49 10.44
C SER A 349 -1.41 -14.50 10.33
N VAL A 350 -0.77 -15.65 10.14
CA VAL A 350 0.70 -15.73 9.93
C VAL A 350 1.06 -15.12 8.59
N THR A 351 0.32 -15.42 7.53
CA THR A 351 0.56 -14.82 6.22
C THR A 351 0.37 -13.30 6.24
N PHE A 352 -0.59 -12.79 7.03
CA PHE A 352 -0.73 -11.35 7.26
C PHE A 352 0.47 -10.74 7.98
N MET A 353 1.03 -11.42 8.99
CA MET A 353 2.23 -10.94 9.66
C MET A 353 3.44 -10.94 8.72
N ARG A 354 3.60 -11.97 7.86
CA ARG A 354 4.66 -11.98 6.82
C ARG A 354 4.50 -10.84 5.82
N PHE A 355 3.26 -10.54 5.43
CA PHE A 355 2.98 -9.38 4.59
C PHE A 355 3.39 -8.07 5.27
N PHE A 356 3.02 -7.88 6.54
CA PHE A 356 3.40 -6.68 7.28
C PHE A 356 4.92 -6.57 7.50
N TYR A 357 5.59 -7.68 7.83
CA TYR A 357 7.05 -7.75 7.88
C TYR A 357 7.70 -7.28 6.57
N LEU A 358 7.23 -7.76 5.42
CA LEU A 358 7.78 -7.37 4.11
C LEU A 358 7.54 -5.88 3.82
N VAL A 359 6.38 -5.36 4.21
CA VAL A 359 6.10 -3.91 4.13
C VAL A 359 7.10 -3.11 4.96
N LEU A 360 7.32 -3.48 6.22
CA LEU A 360 8.29 -2.82 7.11
C LEU A 360 9.71 -2.89 6.53
N LYS A 361 10.12 -4.07 6.02
CA LYS A 361 11.43 -4.27 5.41
C LYS A 361 11.63 -3.38 4.17
N VAL A 362 10.64 -3.31 3.28
CA VAL A 362 10.70 -2.45 2.07
C VAL A 362 10.78 -0.96 2.44
N VAL A 363 10.00 -0.52 3.44
CA VAL A 363 10.03 0.86 3.95
C VAL A 363 11.41 1.19 4.53
N LEU A 364 11.91 0.34 5.43
CA LEU A 364 13.17 0.56 6.13
C LEU A 364 14.37 0.55 5.18
N LEU A 365 14.43 -0.42 4.25
CA LEU A 365 15.47 -0.48 3.23
C LEU A 365 15.48 0.79 2.36
N GLY A 366 14.29 1.32 2.05
CA GLY A 366 14.10 2.49 1.21
C GLY A 366 14.43 3.84 1.87
N ALA A 367 14.69 3.90 3.18
CA ALA A 367 15.10 5.12 3.88
C ALA A 367 16.63 5.22 3.95
N LEU A 368 17.22 6.40 3.72
CA LEU A 368 18.68 6.60 3.73
C LEU A 368 19.42 5.54 2.89
N GLY A 369 19.06 5.45 1.62
CA GLY A 369 19.68 4.57 0.64
C GLY A 369 21.13 4.92 0.33
N SER A 370 22.05 4.27 1.03
CA SER A 370 23.50 4.46 0.84
C SER A 370 24.16 3.43 -0.09
N SER A 371 23.46 2.35 -0.45
CA SER A 371 24.04 1.21 -1.19
C SER A 371 23.79 1.29 -2.71
N PRO A 372 24.82 1.03 -3.55
CA PRO A 372 24.65 0.95 -5.00
C PRO A 372 23.71 -0.20 -5.43
N ASP A 373 23.58 -1.25 -4.60
CA ASP A 373 22.73 -2.42 -4.86
C ASP A 373 21.29 -2.26 -4.35
N LEU A 374 20.97 -1.14 -3.70
CA LEU A 374 19.66 -0.92 -3.08
C LEU A 374 18.49 -1.13 -4.05
N CYS A 375 18.65 -0.75 -5.32
CA CYS A 375 17.62 -0.94 -6.33
C CYS A 375 17.32 -2.43 -6.56
N VAL A 376 18.34 -3.28 -6.58
CA VAL A 376 18.21 -4.74 -6.77
C VAL A 376 17.59 -5.38 -5.54
N VAL A 377 18.04 -4.99 -4.35
CA VAL A 377 17.47 -5.48 -3.08
C VAL A 377 15.98 -5.12 -2.99
N LEU A 378 15.62 -3.85 -3.23
CA LEU A 378 14.23 -3.41 -3.21
C LEU A 378 13.37 -4.13 -4.26
N GLN A 379 13.89 -4.37 -5.47
CA GLN A 379 13.15 -5.14 -6.48
C GLN A 379 12.87 -6.58 -6.03
N THR A 380 13.82 -7.20 -5.33
CA THR A 380 13.68 -8.54 -4.78
C THR A 380 12.62 -8.58 -3.69
N GLU A 381 12.69 -7.66 -2.72
CA GLU A 381 11.72 -7.59 -1.63
C GLU A 381 10.32 -7.18 -2.12
N ASN A 382 10.22 -6.28 -3.11
CA ASN A 382 8.94 -5.93 -3.75
C ASN A 382 8.29 -7.14 -4.45
N LYS A 383 9.10 -8.01 -5.07
CA LYS A 383 8.57 -9.25 -5.66
C LYS A 383 8.02 -10.19 -4.58
N ARG A 384 8.77 -10.39 -3.50
CA ARG A 384 8.33 -11.19 -2.35
C ARG A 384 7.02 -10.65 -1.76
N LEU A 385 6.92 -9.32 -1.63
CA LEU A 385 5.71 -8.66 -1.15
C LEU A 385 4.49 -8.97 -2.05
N LEU A 386 4.65 -8.85 -3.37
CA LEU A 386 3.58 -9.18 -4.33
C LEU A 386 3.17 -10.66 -4.29
N ASP A 387 4.13 -11.57 -4.14
CA ASP A 387 3.87 -13.01 -4.08
C ASP A 387 3.02 -13.34 -2.82
N VAL A 388 3.41 -12.83 -1.65
CA VAL A 388 2.64 -13.00 -0.41
C VAL A 388 1.27 -12.32 -0.50
N ALA A 389 1.19 -11.14 -1.11
CA ALA A 389 -0.06 -10.41 -1.28
C ALA A 389 -1.07 -11.13 -2.19
N SER A 390 -0.56 -11.78 -3.24
CA SER A 390 -1.37 -12.60 -4.16
C SER A 390 -1.94 -13.80 -3.42
N ASN A 391 -1.10 -14.50 -2.65
CA ASN A 391 -1.55 -15.59 -1.79
C ASN A 391 -2.62 -15.15 -0.79
N LEU A 392 -2.40 -14.03 -0.08
CA LEU A 392 -3.40 -13.46 0.84
C LEU A 392 -4.74 -13.18 0.15
N SER A 393 -4.72 -12.64 -1.06
CA SER A 393 -5.92 -12.31 -1.82
C SER A 393 -6.75 -13.55 -2.13
N GLU A 394 -6.11 -14.65 -2.56
CA GLU A 394 -6.78 -15.91 -2.84
C GLU A 394 -7.36 -16.55 -1.58
N ARG A 395 -6.58 -16.53 -0.49
CA ARG A 395 -6.96 -17.13 0.78
C ARG A 395 -8.11 -16.39 1.45
N VAL A 396 -8.12 -15.05 1.41
CA VAL A 396 -9.22 -14.23 1.94
C VAL A 396 -10.51 -14.45 1.14
N LYS A 397 -10.42 -14.55 -0.19
CA LYS A 397 -11.57 -14.90 -1.03
C LYS A 397 -12.15 -16.27 -0.65
N THR A 398 -11.29 -17.27 -0.51
CA THR A 398 -11.69 -18.63 -0.11
C THR A 398 -12.33 -18.63 1.27
N TYR A 399 -11.75 -17.92 2.24
CA TYR A 399 -12.31 -17.79 3.58
C TYR A 399 -13.73 -17.19 3.56
N LYS A 400 -13.93 -16.09 2.82
CA LYS A 400 -15.25 -15.44 2.66
C LYS A 400 -16.29 -16.38 2.04
N MET A 401 -15.90 -17.16 1.04
CA MET A 401 -16.79 -18.15 0.40
C MET A 401 -17.21 -19.23 1.40
N CYS A 402 -16.27 -19.81 2.15
CA CYS A 402 -16.55 -20.85 3.14
C CYS A 402 -17.44 -20.37 4.30
N THR A 403 -17.27 -19.11 4.74
CA THR A 403 -18.12 -18.53 5.78
C THR A 403 -19.52 -18.21 5.27
N GLY A 404 -19.66 -17.77 4.02
CA GLY A 404 -20.97 -17.51 3.40
C GLY A 404 -21.80 -18.77 3.16
N THR A 405 -21.15 -19.91 2.88
CA THR A 405 -21.83 -21.21 2.74
C THR A 405 -22.23 -21.84 4.08
N ARG A 406 -21.64 -21.43 5.20
CA ARG A 406 -21.98 -21.94 6.54
C ARG A 406 -23.17 -21.25 7.18
N SER A 407 -23.61 -20.11 6.63
CA SER A 407 -24.77 -19.33 7.06
C SER A 407 -26.01 -19.53 6.18
N SER A 408 -26.03 -20.59 5.36
CA SER A 408 -27.14 -20.95 4.46
C SER A 408 -27.92 -22.14 5.01
#